data_AF-A0A7C5ZYL5-F1
#
_entry.id   AF-A0A7C5ZYL5-F1
#
_cell.length_a   1.000
_cell.length_b   1.000
_cell.length_c   1.000
_cell.angle_alpha   90.00
_cell.angle_beta   90.00
_cell.angle_gamma   90.00
#
_symmetry.space_group_name_H-M   'P 1'
#
loop_
_entity.id
_entity.type
_entity.pdbx_description
1 polymer ?
#
loop_
_entity_poly.entity_id
_entity_poly.type
_entity_poly.pdbx_seq_one_letter_code
_entity_poly.pdbx_strand_id
1 'polypeptide(L)'
;MSEVLSVKIDEDTAKIIEEIAREEGTEKSPVARKLLALGLKQWRLEKAVGLVISGKASVWKASEIAGVSLREFLEVLNGRKIPWVKVSPEDLEKEIRRIKRKVA
;
A
#
# COMPACT_ATOMS: atom_id res chain seq x y z
N MET A 1 4.92 -0.85 -25.93
CA MET A 1 4.74 -2.23 -26.43
C MET A 1 3.73 -2.93 -25.54
N SER A 2 2.87 -3.78 -26.10
CA SER A 2 1.92 -4.61 -25.34
C SER A 2 2.30 -6.08 -25.46
N GLU A 3 2.31 -6.79 -24.34
CA GLU A 3 2.55 -8.23 -24.28
C GLU A 3 1.23 -8.96 -23.94
N VAL A 4 1.09 -10.20 -24.44
CA VAL A 4 -0.09 -11.03 -24.17
C VAL A 4 0.26 -12.05 -23.09
N LEU A 5 -0.51 -12.04 -22.00
CA LEU A 5 -0.43 -13.02 -20.93
C LEU A 5 -1.70 -13.87 -20.93
N SER A 6 -1.57 -15.19 -21.10
CA SER A 6 -2.68 -16.14 -21.00
C SER A 6 -2.68 -16.81 -19.64
N VAL A 7 -3.76 -16.66 -18.87
CA VAL A 7 -3.90 -17.20 -17.51
C VAL A 7 -5.20 -17.97 -17.40
N LYS A 8 -5.15 -19.16 -16.79
CA LYS A 8 -6.36 -19.88 -16.40
C LYS A 8 -6.90 -19.29 -15.10
N ILE A 9 -8.18 -18.91 -15.11
CA ILE A 9 -8.92 -18.42 -13.96
C ILE A 9 -10.04 -19.40 -13.64
N ASP A 10 -10.46 -19.43 -12.38
CA ASP A 10 -11.63 -20.19 -11.95
C ASP A 10 -12.94 -19.54 -12.44
N GLU A 11 -14.04 -20.28 -12.31
CA GLU A 11 -15.35 -19.87 -12.81
C GLU A 11 -15.89 -18.63 -12.08
N ASP A 12 -15.61 -18.48 -10.79
CA ASP A 12 -16.12 -17.37 -9.98
C ASP A 12 -15.41 -16.06 -10.38
N THR A 13 -14.09 -16.10 -10.54
CA THR A 13 -13.33 -14.96 -11.07
C THR A 13 -13.83 -14.55 -12.46
N ALA A 14 -14.10 -15.52 -13.34
CA ALA A 14 -14.62 -15.24 -14.68
C ALA A 14 -16.01 -14.58 -14.65
N LYS A 15 -16.90 -15.04 -13.76
CA LYS A 15 -18.23 -14.46 -13.55
C LYS A 15 -18.16 -13.00 -13.08
N ILE A 16 -17.30 -12.70 -12.09
CA ILE A 16 -17.12 -11.34 -11.58
C ILE A 16 -16.63 -10.39 -12.68
N ILE A 17 -15.65 -10.83 -13.50
CA ILE A 17 -15.15 -10.01 -14.62
C ILE A 17 -16.27 -9.74 -15.64
N GLU A 18 -17.11 -10.73 -15.91
CA GLU A 18 -18.24 -10.58 -16.84
C GLU A 18 -19.32 -9.65 -16.31
N GLU A 19 -19.62 -9.72 -15.00
CA GLU A 19 -20.55 -8.81 -14.34
C GLU A 19 -20.09 -7.36 -14.44
N ILE A 20 -18.82 -7.09 -14.07
CA ILE A 20 -18.23 -5.75 -14.18
C ILE A 20 -18.22 -5.26 -15.64
N ALA A 21 -17.89 -6.15 -16.59
CA ALA A 21 -17.90 -5.80 -18.01
C ALA A 21 -19.31 -5.39 -18.50
N ARG A 22 -20.35 -6.08 -18.02
CA ARG A 22 -21.74 -5.74 -18.31
C ARG A 22 -22.15 -4.41 -17.69
N GLU A 23 -21.79 -4.17 -16.43
CA GLU A 23 -22.08 -2.91 -15.72
C GLU A 23 -21.39 -1.70 -16.36
N GLU A 24 -20.12 -1.85 -16.74
CA GLU A 24 -19.32 -0.80 -17.37
C GLU A 24 -19.58 -0.66 -18.89
N GLY A 25 -20.37 -1.56 -19.49
CA GLY A 25 -20.65 -1.57 -20.93
C GLY A 25 -19.40 -1.79 -21.79
N THR A 26 -18.47 -2.62 -21.32
CA THR A 26 -17.16 -2.86 -21.95
C THR A 26 -16.87 -4.36 -22.11
N GLU A 27 -15.74 -4.69 -22.72
CA GLU A 27 -15.30 -6.08 -22.91
C GLU A 27 -14.56 -6.63 -21.67
N LYS A 28 -14.49 -7.96 -21.56
CA LYS A 28 -13.79 -8.65 -20.46
C LYS A 28 -12.29 -8.29 -20.38
N SER A 29 -11.64 -8.09 -21.53
CA SER A 29 -10.20 -7.80 -21.61
C SER A 29 -9.80 -6.46 -20.98
N PRO A 30 -10.46 -5.32 -21.28
CA PRO A 30 -10.30 -4.06 -20.55
C PRO A 30 -10.51 -4.20 -19.04
N VAL A 31 -11.57 -4.88 -18.60
CA VAL A 31 -11.86 -5.10 -17.17
C VAL A 31 -10.75 -5.90 -16.51
N ALA A 32 -10.37 -7.03 -17.09
CA ALA A 32 -9.30 -7.88 -16.57
C ALA A 32 -7.98 -7.10 -16.45
N ARG A 33 -7.66 -6.26 -17.44
CA ARG A 33 -6.46 -5.40 -17.39
C ARG A 33 -6.53 -4.36 -16.28
N LYS A 34 -7.69 -3.71 -16.11
CA LYS A 34 -7.94 -2.74 -15.02
C LYS A 34 -7.77 -3.39 -13.65
N LEU A 35 -8.41 -4.55 -13.44
CA LEU A 35 -8.32 -5.31 -12.19
C LEU A 35 -6.89 -5.80 -11.92
N LEU A 36 -6.19 -6.29 -12.94
CA LEU A 36 -4.78 -6.68 -12.82
C LEU A 36 -3.91 -5.49 -12.39
N ALA A 37 -4.11 -4.32 -12.99
CA ALA A 37 -3.38 -3.11 -12.62
C ALA A 37 -3.65 -2.69 -11.16
N LEU A 38 -4.90 -2.81 -10.70
CA LEU A 38 -5.26 -2.56 -9.29
C LEU A 38 -4.60 -3.57 -8.35
N GLY A 39 -4.63 -4.86 -8.70
CA GLY A 39 -3.97 -5.91 -7.93
C GLY A 39 -2.46 -5.71 -7.81
N LEU A 40 -1.80 -5.31 -8.90
CA LEU A 40 -0.37 -4.98 -8.91
C LEU A 40 -0.04 -3.77 -8.03
N LYS A 41 -0.89 -2.72 -8.05
CA LYS A 41 -0.75 -1.58 -7.14
C LYS A 41 -0.86 -2.02 -5.68
N GLN A 42 -1.86 -2.83 -5.35
CA GLN A 42 -2.04 -3.34 -4.00
C GLN A 42 -0.86 -4.19 -3.55
N TRP A 43 -0.41 -5.13 -4.38
CA TRP A 43 0.74 -5.98 -4.07
C TRP A 43 2.01 -5.15 -3.81
N ARG A 44 2.23 -4.11 -4.61
CA ARG A 44 3.37 -3.20 -4.47
C ARG A 44 3.31 -2.40 -3.16
N LEU A 45 2.12 -1.97 -2.76
CA LEU A 45 1.87 -1.31 -1.47
C LEU A 45 2.14 -2.26 -0.30
N GLU A 46 1.60 -3.48 -0.32
CA GLU A 46 1.83 -4.48 0.74
C GLU A 46 3.31 -4.81 0.91
N LYS A 47 4.02 -5.00 -0.21
CA LYS A 47 5.47 -5.23 -0.20
C LYS A 47 6.22 -4.07 0.45
N ALA A 48 5.89 -2.83 0.09
CA ALA A 48 6.51 -1.64 0.68
C ALA A 48 6.27 -1.54 2.19
N VAL A 49 5.03 -1.80 2.63
CA VAL A 49 4.67 -1.86 4.05
C VAL A 49 5.51 -2.91 4.79
N GLY A 50 5.65 -4.12 4.24
CA GLY A 50 6.48 -5.17 4.82
C GLY A 50 7.96 -4.79 4.95
N LEU A 51 8.49 -3.98 4.04
CA LEU A 51 9.87 -3.48 4.11
C LEU A 51 10.05 -2.46 5.26
N VAL A 52 9.04 -1.64 5.56
CA VAL A 52 9.07 -0.76 6.73
C VAL A 52 9.05 -1.58 8.02
N ILE A 53 8.13 -2.54 8.14
CA ILE A 53 7.99 -3.38 9.34
C ILE A 53 9.28 -4.15 9.62
N SER A 54 9.89 -4.74 8.60
CA SER A 54 11.15 -5.47 8.73
C SER A 54 12.39 -4.58 8.90
N GLY A 55 12.23 -3.25 8.87
CA GLY A 55 13.32 -2.28 8.96
C GLY A 55 14.27 -2.29 7.77
N LYS A 56 13.87 -2.91 6.64
CA LYS A 56 14.69 -3.04 5.42
C LYS A 56 14.58 -1.83 4.49
N ALA A 57 13.61 -0.95 4.72
CA ALA A 57 13.48 0.32 4.01
C ALA A 57 13.01 1.43 4.97
N SER A 58 13.48 2.66 4.71
CA SER A 58 12.89 3.85 5.33
C SER A 58 11.47 4.07 4.79
N VAL A 59 10.65 4.84 5.50
CA VAL A 59 9.30 5.21 5.05
C VAL A 59 9.35 5.92 3.68
N TRP A 60 10.32 6.81 3.49
CA TRP A 60 10.55 7.47 2.21
C TRP A 60 10.87 6.47 1.10
N LYS A 61 11.79 5.54 1.35
CA LYS A 61 12.14 4.56 0.33
C LYS A 61 10.97 3.62 0.02
N ALA A 62 10.20 3.28 1.03
CA ALA A 62 9.01 2.45 0.89
C ALA A 62 7.90 3.17 0.10
N SER A 63 7.72 4.48 0.24
CA SER A 63 6.74 5.22 -0.59
C SER A 63 7.13 5.21 -2.08
N GLU A 64 8.41 5.38 -2.40
CA GLU A 64 8.90 5.21 -3.79
C GLU A 64 8.67 3.78 -4.30
N ILE A 65 8.94 2.79 -3.45
CA ILE A 65 8.69 1.38 -3.78
C ILE A 65 7.20 1.12 -3.95
N ALA A 66 6.30 1.75 -3.20
CA ALA A 66 4.86 1.63 -3.37
C ALA A 66 4.35 2.36 -4.63
N GLY A 67 5.11 3.34 -5.13
CA GLY A 67 4.69 4.19 -6.25
C GLY A 67 3.64 5.23 -5.85
N VAL A 68 3.68 5.69 -4.60
CA VAL A 68 2.79 6.72 -4.05
C VAL A 68 3.63 7.84 -3.42
N SER A 69 3.03 8.99 -3.15
CA SER A 69 3.69 10.06 -2.42
C SER A 69 4.00 9.63 -0.97
N LEU A 70 4.97 10.31 -0.35
CA LEU A 70 5.27 10.08 1.07
C LEU A 70 4.01 10.24 1.94
N ARG A 71 3.20 11.27 1.65
CA ARG A 71 1.98 11.56 2.41
C ARG A 71 0.98 10.42 2.35
N GLU A 72 0.66 9.94 1.15
CA GLU A 72 -0.26 8.80 0.97
C GLU A 72 0.27 7.55 1.69
N PHE A 73 1.58 7.32 1.63
CA PHE A 73 2.17 6.18 2.30
C PHE A 73 2.10 6.29 3.83
N LEU A 74 2.30 7.49 4.39
CA LEU A 74 2.11 7.75 5.82
C LEU A 74 0.66 7.53 6.25
N GLU A 75 -0.31 7.93 5.44
CA GLU A 75 -1.73 7.67 5.68
C GLU A 75 -2.03 6.16 5.72
N VAL A 76 -1.42 5.38 4.81
CA VAL A 76 -1.51 3.91 4.83
C VAL A 76 -0.93 3.32 6.12
N LEU A 77 0.25 3.75 6.54
CA LEU A 77 0.89 3.24 7.77
C LEU A 77 0.07 3.60 9.01
N ASN A 78 -0.43 4.83 9.08
CA ASN A 78 -1.26 5.31 10.19
C ASN A 78 -2.61 4.57 10.26
N GLY A 79 -3.28 4.39 9.12
CA GLY A 79 -4.53 3.63 9.04
C GLY A 79 -4.37 2.18 9.51
N ARG A 80 -3.18 1.60 9.31
CA ARG A 80 -2.82 0.24 9.76
C ARG A 80 -2.18 0.19 11.15
N LYS A 81 -2.04 1.33 11.84
CA LYS A 81 -1.36 1.46 13.14
C LYS A 81 0.06 0.88 13.15
N ILE A 82 0.77 1.00 12.03
CA ILE A 82 2.13 0.49 11.90
C ILE A 82 3.09 1.55 12.47
N PRO A 83 3.84 1.24 13.54
CA PRO A 83 4.84 2.17 14.06
C PRO A 83 5.98 2.28 13.05
N TRP A 84 6.14 3.48 12.50
CA TRP A 84 7.15 3.77 11.48
C TRP A 84 8.26 4.70 11.99
N VAL A 85 8.03 5.33 13.15
CA VAL A 85 9.05 6.03 13.93
C VAL A 85 9.56 5.08 15.01
N LYS A 86 10.85 4.80 15.00
CA LYS A 86 11.50 4.14 16.14
C LYS A 86 11.88 5.24 17.13
N VAL A 87 11.21 5.28 18.27
CA VAL A 87 11.56 6.16 19.39
C VAL A 87 12.31 5.32 20.40
N SER A 88 13.54 5.73 20.74
CA SER A 88 14.27 5.08 21.84
C SER A 88 13.64 5.48 23.19
N PRO A 89 13.73 4.62 24.24
CA PRO A 89 13.29 5.00 25.58
C PRO A 89 13.91 6.31 26.05
N GLU A 90 15.17 6.56 25.72
CA GLU A 90 15.91 7.76 26.08
C GLU A 90 15.35 9.02 25.38
N ASP A 91 14.99 8.89 24.10
CA ASP A 91 14.37 9.99 23.33
C ASP A 91 12.97 10.30 23.87
N LEU A 92 12.21 9.26 24.24
CA LEU A 92 10.90 9.43 24.87
C LEU A 92 11.00 10.15 26.22
N GLU A 93 11.96 9.75 27.07
CA GLU A 93 12.21 10.41 28.35
C GLU A 93 12.58 11.88 28.19
N LYS A 94 13.43 12.21 27.22
CA LYS A 94 13.81 13.60 26.93
C LYS A 94 12.59 14.42 26.52
N GLU A 95 11.72 13.90 25.67
CA GLU A 95 10.52 14.61 25.24
C GLU A 95 9.55 14.83 26.41
N ILE A 96 9.35 13.83 27.28
CA ILE A 96 8.53 13.95 28.50
C ILE A 96 9.08 15.03 29.44
N ARG A 97 10.40 15.06 29.68
CA ARG A 97 11.04 16.10 30.52
C ARG A 97 10.86 17.50 29.92
N ARG A 98 10.95 17.62 28.58
CA ARG A 98 10.74 18.89 27.88
C ARG A 98 9.31 19.40 28.04
N ILE A 99 8.32 18.53 27.94
CA ILE A 99 6.90 18.88 28.14
C ILE A 99 6.68 19.34 29.59
N LYS A 100 7.19 18.60 30.58
CA LYS A 100 7.05 18.98 32.01
C LYS A 100 7.59 20.38 32.33
N ARG A 101 8.70 20.80 31.72
CA ARG A 101 9.26 22.16 31.91
C ARG A 101 8.46 23.29 31.26
N LYS A 102 7.59 22.99 30.29
CA LYS A 102 6.77 24.01 29.61
C LYS A 102 5.42 24.25 30.28
N VAL A 103 5.00 23.33 31.13
CA VAL A 103 3.70 23.36 31.82
C VAL A 103 3.84 23.79 33.29
N ALA A 104 5.08 23.84 33.81
CA ALA A 104 5.43 24.42 35.10
C ALA A 104 5.85 25.87 34.94
#